data_AF-M2QYJ4-F1
#
_entry.id   AF-M2QYJ4-F1
#
_cell.length_a   1.000
_cell.length_b   1.000
_cell.length_c   1.000
_cell.angle_alpha   90.00
_cell.angle_beta   90.00
_cell.angle_gamma   90.00
#
_symmetry.space_group_name_H-M   'P 1'
#
loop_
_entity.id
_entity.type
_entity.pdbx_description
1 polymer ?
#
loop_
_entity_poly.entity_id
_entity_poly.type
_entity_poly.pdbx_seq_one_letter_code
_entity_poly.pdbx_strand_id
1 'polypeptide(L)'
;MKLSLPESFACFSLHILLVGIHVALLQVYLHHYEHKITASGNTATTALSLAVRIGSQVIATILTMFLVLFTQQLSLKRNFHVRQTLTALHDKSNAWLGLGSAFLTLYQQKTTKTSPWYIVAITMYLLGIFILHITTPALFDVIPFTQTALVTPINGTVGAPQAAVVRLLNSTGSILLPNITAYPDCPSSGLISEPCIEQIVASMLNLNAFALYIGLSVSGLLFLFAWLTTRGTGIEHRVHCTLDAPGILQMTWLLGKNMLISTRLASRVKNPEVDHLRSAGLFYVQLSDPEKGVRF
;
A
#
# COMPACT_ATOMS: atom_id res chain seq x y z
N MET A 1 -0.33 30.52 -8.72
CA MET A 1 -1.40 29.60 -9.18
C MET A 1 -1.60 28.58 -8.08
N LYS A 2 -2.77 28.58 -7.42
CA LYS A 2 -3.04 27.72 -6.27
C LYS A 2 -3.13 26.27 -6.78
N LEU A 3 -2.18 25.41 -6.41
CA LEU A 3 -2.40 23.97 -6.44
C LEU A 3 -3.77 23.74 -5.79
N SER A 4 -4.68 22.99 -6.41
CA SER A 4 -6.02 22.76 -5.88
C SER A 4 -5.87 22.17 -4.48
N LEU A 5 -6.02 23.04 -3.47
CA LEU A 5 -6.02 22.75 -2.05
C LEU A 5 -6.73 21.43 -1.68
N PRO A 6 -7.84 21.02 -2.35
CA PRO A 6 -8.47 19.73 -2.07
C PRO A 6 -7.59 18.49 -2.33
N GLU A 7 -6.69 18.49 -3.30
CA GLU A 7 -5.96 17.28 -3.69
C GLU A 7 -4.83 16.92 -2.72
N SER A 8 -4.05 17.91 -2.30
CA SER A 8 -3.04 17.71 -1.26
C SER A 8 -3.69 17.30 0.05
N PHE A 9 -4.84 17.90 0.38
CA PHE A 9 -5.63 17.53 1.56
C PHE A 9 -6.12 16.08 1.49
N ALA A 10 -6.60 15.61 0.33
CA ALA A 10 -7.02 14.22 0.15
C ALA A 10 -5.86 13.23 0.37
N CYS A 11 -4.68 13.53 -0.19
CA CYS A 11 -3.48 12.71 0.00
C CYS A 11 -3.08 12.62 1.48
N PHE A 12 -3.01 13.75 2.19
CA PHE A 12 -2.72 13.77 3.62
C PHE A 12 -3.77 13.04 4.44
N SER A 13 -5.05 13.24 4.12
CA SER A 13 -6.16 12.57 4.81
C SER A 13 -6.07 11.06 4.67
N LEU A 14 -5.73 10.54 3.48
CA LEU A 14 -5.53 9.10 3.25
C LEU A 14 -4.36 8.54 4.06
N HIS A 15 -3.23 9.25 4.16
CA HIS A 15 -2.12 8.81 5.00
C HIS A 15 -2.45 8.85 6.49
N ILE A 16 -3.13 9.90 6.96
CA ILE A 16 -3.57 10.00 8.36
C ILE A 16 -4.55 8.88 8.66
N LEU A 17 -5.47 8.58 7.75
CA LEU A 17 -6.39 7.43 7.87
C LEU A 17 -5.61 6.12 7.96
N LEU A 18 -4.63 5.91 7.08
CA LEU A 18 -3.81 4.69 7.08
C LEU A 18 -3.06 4.51 8.41
N VAL A 19 -2.41 5.56 8.91
CA VAL A 19 -1.73 5.56 10.22
C VAL A 19 -2.75 5.34 11.35
N GLY A 20 -3.90 6.00 11.30
CA GLY A 20 -4.98 5.86 12.27
C GLY A 20 -5.52 4.44 12.36
N ILE A 21 -5.69 3.75 11.23
CA ILE A 21 -6.07 2.32 11.19
C ILE A 21 -5.01 1.46 11.91
N HIS A 22 -3.73 1.70 11.67
CA HIS A 22 -2.66 0.94 12.33
C HIS A 22 -2.58 1.21 13.84
N VAL A 23 -2.77 2.46 14.26
CA VAL A 23 -2.85 2.83 15.68
C VAL A 23 -4.08 2.19 16.33
N ALA A 24 -5.23 2.18 15.67
CA ALA A 24 -6.42 1.51 16.17
C ALA A 24 -6.21 0.00 16.32
N LEU A 25 -5.57 -0.65 15.34
CA LEU A 25 -5.20 -2.07 15.45
C LEU A 25 -4.20 -2.31 16.60
N LEU A 26 -3.23 -1.40 16.79
CA LEU A 26 -2.29 -1.49 17.93
C LEU A 26 -3.05 -1.39 19.26
N GLN A 27 -4.02 -0.49 19.38
CA GLN A 27 -4.85 -0.35 20.57
C GLN A 27 -5.70 -1.60 20.82
N VAL A 28 -6.21 -2.23 19.76
CA VAL A 28 -6.95 -3.50 19.86
C VAL A 28 -6.04 -4.60 20.44
N TYR A 29 -4.81 -4.69 19.92
CA TYR A 29 -3.79 -5.62 20.38
C TYR A 29 -3.37 -5.39 21.84
N LEU A 30 -3.09 -4.14 22.23
CA LEU A 30 -2.62 -3.81 23.59
C LEU A 30 -3.69 -4.05 24.67
N HIS A 31 -4.98 -3.92 24.32
CA HIS A 31 -6.09 -4.17 25.26
C HIS A 31 -6.57 -5.62 25.25
N HIS A 32 -5.94 -6.51 24.47
CA HIS A 32 -6.33 -7.92 24.35
C HIS A 32 -7.81 -8.11 23.97
N TYR A 33 -8.36 -7.19 23.17
CA TYR A 33 -9.73 -7.34 22.68
C TYR A 33 -9.87 -8.58 21.79
N GLU A 34 -8.77 -9.10 21.25
CA GLU A 34 -8.76 -10.34 20.46
C GLU A 34 -9.31 -11.55 21.23
N HIS A 35 -9.18 -11.59 22.56
CA HIS A 35 -9.62 -12.74 23.35
C HIS A 35 -11.12 -12.79 23.61
N LYS A 36 -11.88 -11.70 23.35
CA LYS A 36 -13.32 -11.65 23.64
C LYS A 36 -14.19 -12.22 22.52
N ILE A 37 -13.64 -12.39 21.31
CA ILE A 37 -14.40 -12.84 20.14
C ILE A 37 -14.06 -14.31 19.89
N THR A 38 -14.83 -15.21 20.49
CA THR A 38 -14.71 -16.66 20.25
C THR A 38 -15.84 -17.13 19.36
N ALA A 39 -15.51 -17.66 18.18
CA ALA A 39 -16.45 -18.37 17.33
C ALA A 39 -16.31 -19.89 17.56
N SER A 40 -17.42 -20.59 17.76
CA SER A 40 -17.47 -22.04 17.95
C SER A 40 -18.02 -22.72 16.70
N GLY A 41 -17.31 -23.72 16.17
CA GLY A 41 -17.76 -24.54 15.03
C GLY A 41 -16.71 -24.68 13.92
N ASN A 42 -16.34 -25.91 13.57
CA ASN A 42 -15.29 -26.27 12.60
C ASN A 42 -15.44 -25.67 11.19
N THR A 43 -16.67 -25.55 10.66
CA THR A 43 -16.91 -24.94 9.34
C THR A 43 -16.93 -23.41 9.41
N ALA A 44 -17.41 -22.86 10.53
CA ALA A 44 -17.47 -21.42 10.74
C ALA A 44 -16.07 -20.81 10.94
N THR A 45 -15.15 -21.56 11.57
CA THR A 45 -13.79 -21.09 11.88
C THR A 45 -12.93 -20.91 10.63
N THR A 46 -12.95 -21.88 9.72
CA THR A 46 -12.22 -21.81 8.44
C THR A 46 -12.80 -20.71 7.56
N ALA A 47 -14.13 -20.63 7.43
CA ALA A 47 -14.81 -19.58 6.67
C ALA A 47 -14.51 -18.17 7.22
N LEU A 48 -14.53 -17.99 8.55
CA LEU A 48 -14.23 -16.70 9.19
C LEU A 48 -12.78 -16.29 8.94
N SER A 49 -11.82 -17.21 9.10
CA SER A 49 -10.40 -16.92 8.87
C SER A 49 -10.13 -16.48 7.42
N LEU A 50 -10.76 -17.16 6.46
CA LEU A 50 -10.65 -16.85 5.05
C LEU A 50 -11.31 -15.50 4.75
N ALA A 51 -12.52 -15.26 5.29
CA ALA A 51 -13.26 -14.02 5.10
C ALA A 51 -12.49 -12.81 5.66
N VAL A 52 -11.91 -12.92 6.86
CA VAL A 52 -11.11 -11.85 7.47
C VAL A 52 -9.87 -11.56 6.62
N ARG A 53 -9.10 -12.59 6.24
CA ARG A 53 -7.86 -12.41 5.44
C ARG A 53 -8.14 -11.84 4.06
N ILE A 54 -9.12 -12.37 3.34
CA ILE A 54 -9.49 -11.86 2.01
C ILE A 54 -10.09 -10.46 2.13
N GLY A 55 -11.01 -10.25 3.07
CA GLY A 55 -11.67 -8.97 3.29
C GLY A 55 -10.68 -7.86 3.63
N SER A 56 -9.76 -8.10 4.56
CA SER A 56 -8.72 -7.12 4.90
C SER A 56 -7.80 -6.83 3.72
N GLN A 57 -7.42 -7.85 2.94
CA GLN A 57 -6.54 -7.68 1.79
C GLN A 57 -7.19 -6.85 0.67
N VAL A 58 -8.47 -7.06 0.40
CA VAL A 58 -9.23 -6.27 -0.59
C VAL A 58 -9.31 -4.81 -0.14
N ILE A 59 -9.68 -4.55 1.11
CA ILE A 59 -9.76 -3.20 1.66
C ILE A 59 -8.40 -2.50 1.58
N ALA A 60 -7.32 -3.17 1.98
CA ALA A 60 -5.97 -2.62 1.92
C ALA A 60 -5.51 -2.36 0.47
N THR A 61 -5.87 -3.22 -0.47
CA THR A 61 -5.54 -3.03 -1.90
C THR A 61 -6.25 -1.82 -2.47
N ILE A 62 -7.53 -1.61 -2.13
CA ILE A 62 -8.29 -0.43 -2.56
C ILE A 62 -7.69 0.84 -1.94
N LEU A 63 -7.39 0.83 -0.64
CA LEU A 63 -6.79 1.97 0.06
C LEU A 63 -5.43 2.34 -0.54
N THR A 64 -4.56 1.36 -0.78
CA THR A 64 -3.23 1.59 -1.37
C THR A 64 -3.31 2.03 -2.82
N MET A 65 -4.27 1.54 -3.60
CA MET A 65 -4.53 2.02 -4.96
C MET A 65 -4.86 3.52 -4.97
N PHE A 66 -5.81 3.97 -4.15
CA PHE A 66 -6.14 5.39 -4.04
C PHE A 66 -4.95 6.22 -3.58
N LEU A 67 -4.23 5.75 -2.57
CA LEU A 67 -3.03 6.41 -2.05
C LEU A 67 -1.98 6.62 -3.15
N VAL A 68 -1.70 5.60 -3.97
CA VAL A 68 -0.78 5.70 -5.11
C VAL A 68 -1.28 6.66 -6.17
N LEU A 69 -2.56 6.56 -6.57
CA LEU A 69 -3.13 7.42 -7.62
C LEU A 69 -3.04 8.90 -7.24
N PHE A 70 -3.44 9.26 -6.02
CA PHE A 70 -3.36 10.65 -5.56
C PHE A 70 -1.91 11.13 -5.44
N THR A 71 -1.00 10.28 -4.97
CA THR A 71 0.43 10.64 -4.86
C THR A 71 1.06 10.85 -6.24
N GLN A 72 0.76 9.97 -7.21
CA GLN A 72 1.20 10.09 -8.59
C GLN A 72 0.69 11.38 -9.24
N GLN A 73 -0.61 11.67 -9.10
CA GLN A 73 -1.21 12.90 -9.63
C GLN A 73 -0.55 14.14 -9.06
N LEU A 74 -0.31 14.17 -7.74
CA LEU A 74 0.33 15.28 -7.06
C LEU A 74 1.78 15.47 -7.51
N SER A 75 2.52 14.36 -7.64
CA SER A 75 3.88 14.33 -8.17
C SER A 75 3.93 14.86 -9.61
N LEU A 76 3.07 14.40 -10.51
CA LEU A 76 3.05 14.85 -11.90
C LEU A 76 2.69 16.33 -12.01
N LYS A 77 1.64 16.78 -11.32
CA LYS A 77 1.25 18.20 -11.30
C LYS A 77 2.37 19.10 -10.81
N ARG A 78 3.11 18.69 -9.77
CA ARG A 78 4.27 19.42 -9.27
C ARG A 78 5.38 19.50 -10.33
N ASN A 79 5.70 18.39 -10.99
CA ASN A 79 6.76 18.36 -12.00
C ASN A 79 6.40 19.18 -13.25
N PHE A 80 5.12 19.32 -13.62
CA PHE A 80 4.72 20.23 -14.71
C PHE A 80 4.92 21.72 -14.39
N HIS A 81 4.93 22.09 -13.11
CA HIS A 81 5.13 23.48 -12.70
C HIS A 81 6.62 23.87 -12.63
N VAL A 82 7.51 22.90 -12.44
CA VAL A 82 8.96 23.13 -12.44
C VAL A 82 9.48 22.93 -13.85
N ARG A 83 10.22 23.90 -14.41
CA ARG A 83 10.83 23.77 -15.74
C ARG A 83 11.88 22.66 -15.72
N GLN A 84 11.50 21.46 -16.12
CA GLN A 84 12.38 20.29 -16.19
C GLN A 84 12.48 19.79 -17.63
N THR A 85 13.59 19.12 -17.95
CA THR A 85 13.77 18.50 -19.25
C THR A 85 12.71 17.41 -19.46
N LEU A 86 12.19 17.26 -20.68
CA LEU A 86 11.19 16.24 -21.00
C LEU A 86 11.69 14.83 -20.66
N THR A 87 12.99 14.57 -20.83
CA THR A 87 13.65 13.32 -20.44
C THR A 87 13.55 13.10 -18.93
N ALA A 88 13.84 14.10 -18.10
CA ALA A 88 13.70 13.98 -16.66
C ALA A 88 12.24 13.76 -16.22
N LEU A 89 11.28 14.36 -16.92
CA LEU A 89 9.85 14.13 -16.67
C LEU A 89 9.46 12.69 -17.04
N HIS A 90 9.95 12.19 -18.18
CA HIS A 90 9.72 10.82 -18.66
C HIS A 90 10.33 9.77 -17.71
N ASP A 91 11.55 10.00 -17.24
CA ASP A 91 12.21 9.09 -16.29
C ASP A 91 11.48 9.07 -14.95
N LYS A 92 10.97 10.22 -14.49
CA LYS A 92 10.12 10.30 -13.29
C LYS A 92 8.77 9.61 -13.47
N SER A 93 8.09 9.80 -14.60
CA SER A 93 6.82 9.10 -14.86
C SER A 93 7.04 7.59 -14.95
N ASN A 94 8.15 7.15 -15.54
CA ASN A 94 8.50 5.73 -15.61
C ASN A 94 8.80 5.14 -14.23
N ALA A 95 9.45 5.88 -13.34
CA ALA A 95 9.65 5.45 -11.96
C ALA A 95 8.33 5.20 -11.21
N TRP A 96 7.25 5.90 -11.56
CA TRP A 96 5.93 5.68 -10.95
C TRP A 96 5.18 4.45 -11.48
N LEU A 97 5.58 3.87 -12.61
CA LEU A 97 4.92 2.70 -13.19
C LEU A 97 5.10 1.43 -12.36
N GLY A 98 6.11 1.36 -11.50
CA GLY A 98 6.28 0.24 -10.58
C GLY A 98 7.59 0.26 -9.82
N LEU A 99 7.70 -0.67 -8.87
CA LEU A 99 8.88 -0.80 -8.02
C LEU A 99 10.13 -1.16 -8.85
N GLY A 100 10.00 -2.07 -9.82
CA GLY A 100 11.10 -2.49 -10.69
C GLY A 100 11.66 -1.36 -11.56
N SER A 101 10.79 -0.52 -12.15
CA SER A 101 11.24 0.64 -12.93
C SER A 101 11.89 1.69 -12.04
N ALA A 102 11.33 1.96 -10.85
CA ALA A 102 11.94 2.87 -9.88
C ALA A 102 13.36 2.43 -9.46
N PHE A 103 13.56 1.13 -9.20
CA PHE A 103 14.89 0.59 -8.88
C PHE A 103 15.87 0.71 -10.04
N LEU A 104 15.42 0.42 -11.28
CA LEU A 104 16.27 0.54 -12.45
C LEU A 104 16.70 2.01 -12.68
N THR A 105 15.78 2.96 -12.53
CA THR A 105 16.11 4.40 -12.62
C THR A 105 17.07 4.82 -11.51
N LEU A 106 16.88 4.33 -10.28
CA LEU A 106 17.79 4.60 -9.17
C LEU A 106 19.19 4.02 -9.43
N TYR A 107 19.28 2.83 -10.01
CA TYR A 107 20.53 2.20 -10.39
C TYR A 107 21.26 3.01 -11.47
N GLN A 108 20.54 3.45 -12.51
CA GLN A 108 21.10 4.29 -13.56
C GLN A 108 21.57 5.66 -13.05
N GLN A 109 20.90 6.21 -12.02
CA GLN A 109 21.33 7.45 -11.37
C GLN A 109 22.60 7.30 -10.53
N LYS A 110 23.00 6.11 -10.08
CA LYS A 110 24.31 5.95 -9.41
C LYS A 110 25.48 6.33 -10.32
N THR A 111 25.29 6.21 -11.63
CA THR A 111 26.31 6.56 -12.64
C THR A 111 26.31 8.05 -13.00
N THR A 112 25.19 8.77 -12.80
CA THR A 112 25.05 10.18 -13.20
C THR A 112 24.76 11.06 -11.98
N LYS A 113 25.65 12.00 -11.63
CA LYS A 113 25.53 12.92 -10.47
C LYS A 113 24.41 13.96 -10.62
N THR A 114 23.18 13.53 -10.90
CA THR A 114 21.99 14.39 -10.90
C THR A 114 21.16 14.09 -9.65
N SER A 115 20.48 15.11 -9.11
CA SER A 115 19.81 15.12 -7.79
C SER A 115 19.07 13.81 -7.43
N PRO A 116 19.68 12.90 -6.64
CA PRO A 116 19.16 11.54 -6.43
C PRO A 116 18.01 11.47 -5.41
N TRP A 117 17.83 12.53 -4.62
CA TRP A 117 16.94 12.52 -3.47
C TRP A 117 15.48 12.20 -3.84
N TYR A 118 14.97 12.79 -4.93
CA TYR A 118 13.58 12.60 -5.33
C TYR A 118 13.29 11.16 -5.77
N ILE A 119 14.21 10.55 -6.52
CA ILE A 119 14.04 9.17 -7.00
C ILE A 119 14.14 8.20 -5.84
N VAL A 120 15.10 8.40 -4.92
CA VAL A 120 15.20 7.64 -3.67
C VAL A 120 13.88 7.70 -2.89
N ALA A 121 13.28 8.89 -2.75
CA ALA A 121 12.01 9.06 -2.05
C ALA A 121 10.86 8.29 -2.73
N ILE A 122 10.75 8.31 -4.07
CA ILE A 122 9.75 7.53 -4.81
C ILE A 122 9.98 6.03 -4.62
N THR A 123 11.22 5.55 -4.75
CA THR A 123 11.54 4.13 -4.61
C THR A 123 11.21 3.64 -3.20
N MET A 124 11.59 4.39 -2.16
CA MET A 124 11.26 4.06 -0.76
C MET A 124 9.75 4.09 -0.52
N TYR A 125 9.03 5.01 -1.17
CA TYR A 125 7.57 5.09 -1.08
C TYR A 125 6.89 3.85 -1.69
N LEU A 126 7.26 3.46 -2.91
CA LEU A 126 6.73 2.26 -3.56
C LEU A 126 7.11 0.98 -2.80
N LEU A 127 8.33 0.92 -2.26
CA LEU A 127 8.77 -0.19 -1.42
C LEU A 127 7.94 -0.29 -0.14
N GLY A 128 7.63 0.84 0.50
CA GLY A 128 6.76 0.87 1.68
C GLY A 128 5.35 0.34 1.36
N ILE A 129 4.75 0.75 0.25
CA ILE A 129 3.45 0.23 -0.18
C ILE A 129 3.51 -1.28 -0.43
N PHE A 130 4.58 -1.77 -1.06
CA PHE A 130 4.79 -3.20 -1.31
C PHE A 130 4.91 -3.99 0.00
N ILE A 131 5.71 -3.50 0.96
CA ILE A 131 5.84 -4.12 2.27
C ILE A 131 4.48 -4.16 2.96
N LEU A 132 3.75 -3.05 2.97
CA LEU A 132 2.42 -2.96 3.58
C LEU A 132 1.44 -3.97 2.97
N HIS A 133 1.47 -4.15 1.65
CA HIS A 133 0.62 -5.11 0.93
C HIS A 133 0.94 -6.57 1.29
N ILE A 134 2.22 -6.90 1.47
CA ILE A 134 2.67 -8.24 1.89
C ILE A 134 2.38 -8.49 3.37
N THR A 135 2.50 -7.47 4.23
CA THR A 135 2.28 -7.64 5.68
C THR A 135 0.81 -7.67 6.04
N THR A 136 -0.09 -7.10 5.23
CA THR A 136 -1.53 -7.02 5.55
C THR A 136 -2.18 -8.38 5.80
N PRO A 137 -2.01 -9.42 4.96
CA PRO A 137 -2.58 -10.74 5.23
C PRO A 137 -2.02 -11.38 6.51
N ALA A 138 -0.78 -11.05 6.86
CA ALA A 138 -0.11 -11.57 8.05
C ALA A 138 -0.57 -10.89 9.35
N LEU A 139 -1.32 -9.78 9.29
CA LEU A 139 -1.86 -9.10 10.47
C LEU A 139 -2.91 -9.96 11.19
N PHE A 140 -3.70 -10.70 10.43
CA PHE A 140 -4.82 -11.47 10.94
C PHE A 140 -4.52 -12.96 10.84
N ASP A 141 -4.12 -13.54 11.95
CA ASP A 141 -4.06 -14.98 12.09
C ASP A 141 -5.29 -15.49 12.84
N VAL A 142 -5.76 -16.67 12.50
CA VAL A 142 -6.86 -17.32 13.21
C VAL A 142 -6.34 -18.67 13.65
N ILE A 143 -6.07 -18.78 14.94
CA ILE A 143 -5.55 -20.01 15.52
C ILE A 143 -6.75 -20.82 16.03
N PRO A 144 -7.00 -22.03 15.50
CA PRO A 144 -7.97 -22.94 16.09
C PRO A 144 -7.40 -23.47 17.41
N PHE A 145 -8.20 -23.47 18.47
CA PHE A 145 -7.90 -24.12 19.73
C PHE A 145 -8.97 -25.15 20.03
N THR A 146 -8.55 -26.27 20.62
CA THR A 146 -9.45 -27.34 21.02
C THR A 146 -9.81 -27.16 22.48
N GLN A 147 -11.11 -27.00 22.75
CA GLN A 147 -11.64 -26.92 24.10
C GLN A 147 -12.38 -28.22 24.42
N THR A 148 -11.99 -28.88 25.50
CA THR A 148 -12.70 -30.05 26.02
C THR A 148 -13.89 -29.60 26.84
N ALA A 149 -15.10 -29.93 26.37
CA ALA A 149 -16.33 -29.76 27.12
C ALA A 149 -16.66 -31.08 27.82
N LEU A 150 -16.88 -31.01 29.14
CA LEU A 150 -17.36 -32.16 29.89
C LEU A 150 -18.87 -32.26 29.73
N VAL A 151 -19.34 -33.31 29.06
CA VAL A 151 -20.78 -33.58 28.96
C VAL A 151 -21.18 -34.41 30.16
N THR A 152 -21.74 -33.78 31.18
CA THR A 152 -22.34 -34.51 32.31
C THR A 152 -23.70 -35.05 31.89
N PRO A 153 -23.93 -36.37 31.87
CA PRO A 153 -25.25 -36.91 31.64
C PRO A 153 -26.18 -36.44 32.77
N ILE A 154 -27.24 -35.73 32.40
CA ILE A 154 -28.32 -35.46 33.35
C ILE A 154 -29.09 -36.77 33.49
N ASN A 155 -29.21 -37.28 34.71
CA ASN A 155 -30.07 -38.43 35.00
C ASN A 155 -31.53 -38.05 34.72
N GLY A 156 -31.93 -38.16 33.46
CA GLY A 156 -33.32 -38.04 33.03
C GLY A 156 -34.08 -39.28 33.51
N THR A 157 -35.22 -39.06 34.14
CA THR A 157 -36.19 -40.11 34.45
C THR A 157 -36.50 -40.92 33.19
N VAL A 158 -36.34 -42.24 33.31
CA VAL A 158 -36.54 -43.25 32.24
C VAL A 158 -37.86 -42.98 31.52
N GLY A 159 -37.80 -42.52 30.27
CA GLY A 159 -38.98 -42.30 29.42
C GLY A 159 -39.07 -40.95 28.69
N ALA A 160 -38.25 -39.95 29.06
CA ALA A 160 -38.14 -38.71 28.29
C ALA A 160 -36.95 -38.75 27.31
N PRO A 161 -37.05 -38.17 26.09
CA PRO A 161 -35.89 -38.02 25.23
C PRO A 161 -34.81 -37.24 25.99
N GLN A 162 -33.64 -37.84 26.15
CA GLN A 162 -32.53 -37.28 26.90
C GLN A 162 -32.03 -36.01 26.19
N ALA A 163 -32.50 -34.84 26.61
CA ALA A 163 -31.87 -33.59 26.26
C ALA A 163 -30.56 -33.50 27.07
N ALA A 164 -29.42 -33.74 26.42
CA ALA A 164 -28.12 -33.48 27.03
C ALA A 164 -27.93 -31.96 27.12
N VAL A 165 -27.81 -31.44 28.34
CA VAL A 165 -27.44 -30.04 28.57
C VAL A 165 -25.92 -29.99 28.68
N VAL A 166 -25.27 -29.52 27.62
CA VAL A 166 -23.83 -29.24 27.64
C VAL A 166 -23.61 -27.97 28.49
N ARG A 167 -23.13 -28.13 29.72
CA ARG A 167 -22.66 -27.02 30.54
C ARG A 167 -21.21 -26.73 30.18
N LEU A 168 -20.98 -25.74 29.32
CA LEU A 168 -19.64 -25.17 29.12
C LEU A 168 -19.26 -24.42 30.40
N LEU A 169 -18.48 -25.06 31.28
CA LEU A 169 -17.84 -24.35 32.39
C LEU A 169 -16.73 -23.47 31.84
N ASN A 170 -17.07 -22.22 31.52
CA ASN A 170 -16.07 -21.16 31.38
C ASN A 170 -16.07 -20.34 32.68
N SER A 171 -14.89 -19.96 33.19
CA SER A 171 -14.73 -19.22 34.45
C SER A 171 -15.42 -17.83 34.48
N THR A 172 -16.02 -17.43 33.36
CA THR A 172 -16.67 -16.13 33.12
C THR A 172 -18.21 -16.17 33.03
N GLY A 173 -18.86 -17.31 33.25
CA GLY A 173 -20.33 -17.35 33.45
C GLY A 173 -21.20 -17.17 32.19
N SER A 174 -20.61 -17.21 30.99
CA SER A 174 -21.35 -17.12 29.72
C SER A 174 -21.87 -18.49 29.28
N ILE A 175 -23.19 -18.69 29.27
CA ILE A 175 -23.83 -19.89 28.70
C ILE A 175 -23.95 -19.70 27.18
N LEU A 176 -23.11 -20.39 26.40
CA LEU A 176 -23.35 -20.58 24.97
C LEU A 176 -24.13 -21.88 24.81
N LEU A 177 -25.36 -21.82 24.29
CA LEU A 177 -26.08 -23.00 23.82
C LEU A 177 -25.66 -23.27 22.36
N PRO A 178 -24.79 -24.24 22.06
CA PRO A 178 -24.70 -24.75 20.71
C PRO A 178 -26.03 -25.41 20.33
N ASN A 179 -26.49 -25.17 19.10
CA ASN A 179 -27.57 -25.93 18.49
C ASN A 179 -27.01 -27.32 18.14
N ILE A 180 -27.14 -28.26 19.06
CA ILE A 180 -26.61 -29.62 18.90
C ILE A 180 -27.58 -30.38 17.99
N THR A 181 -27.28 -30.44 16.70
CA THR A 181 -27.85 -31.45 15.82
C THR A 181 -27.36 -32.82 16.27
N ALA A 182 -28.30 -33.75 16.50
CA ALA A 182 -28.10 -35.08 17.06
C ALA A 182 -26.82 -35.79 16.57
N TYR A 183 -25.99 -36.24 17.51
CA TYR A 183 -24.73 -36.90 17.21
C TYR A 183 -24.85 -38.43 17.38
N PRO A 184 -24.44 -39.24 16.39
CA PRO A 184 -24.70 -40.69 16.37
C PRO A 184 -23.70 -41.58 17.14
N ASP A 185 -22.61 -41.03 17.69
CA ASP A 185 -21.47 -41.86 18.14
C ASP A 185 -21.27 -41.96 19.66
N CYS A 186 -22.21 -41.51 20.49
CA CYS A 186 -22.17 -41.90 21.91
C CYS A 186 -22.68 -43.35 22.02
N PRO A 187 -21.84 -44.33 22.42
CA PRO A 187 -22.29 -45.71 22.59
C PRO A 187 -23.40 -45.73 23.65
N SER A 188 -24.62 -46.00 23.20
CA SER A 188 -25.84 -46.10 24.03
C SER A 188 -25.87 -47.35 24.91
N SER A 189 -24.76 -48.09 24.96
CA SER A 189 -24.70 -49.43 25.54
C SER A 189 -23.97 -49.41 26.88
N GLY A 190 -24.71 -49.16 27.95
CA GLY A 190 -24.53 -49.87 29.22
C GLY A 190 -23.62 -49.25 30.30
N LEU A 191 -24.26 -48.66 31.30
CA LEU A 191 -23.98 -48.84 32.74
C LEU A 191 -22.65 -48.36 33.37
N ILE A 192 -21.87 -47.52 32.72
CA ILE A 192 -20.75 -46.83 33.39
C ILE A 192 -20.82 -45.33 33.16
N SER A 193 -20.80 -44.58 34.26
CA SER A 193 -20.88 -43.13 34.37
C SER A 193 -19.62 -42.42 33.87
N GLU A 194 -19.01 -42.90 32.79
CA GLU A 194 -17.85 -42.23 32.21
C GLU A 194 -18.32 -40.98 31.46
N PRO A 195 -17.80 -39.79 31.81
CA PRO A 195 -18.18 -38.58 31.13
C PRO A 195 -17.68 -38.63 29.68
N CYS A 196 -18.59 -38.42 28.73
CA CYS A 196 -18.20 -38.20 27.34
C CYS A 196 -17.44 -36.88 27.26
N ILE A 197 -16.20 -36.93 26.78
CA ILE A 197 -15.38 -35.75 26.55
C ILE A 197 -15.61 -35.31 25.10
N GLU A 198 -16.26 -34.16 24.92
CA GLU A 198 -16.46 -33.56 23.60
C GLU A 198 -15.34 -32.55 23.33
N GLN A 199 -14.74 -32.61 22.14
CA GLN A 199 -13.71 -31.66 21.72
C GLN A 199 -14.32 -30.62 20.78
N ILE A 200 -14.59 -29.43 21.30
CA ILE A 200 -15.11 -28.31 20.52
C ILE A 200 -13.92 -27.54 19.93
N VAL A 201 -13.92 -27.38 18.60
CA VAL A 201 -12.96 -26.50 17.93
C VAL A 201 -13.52 -25.08 17.96
N ALA A 202 -12.85 -24.22 18.73
CA ALA A 202 -13.11 -22.79 18.76
C ALA A 202 -11.94 -22.05 18.09
N SER A 203 -12.19 -20.85 17.59
CA SER A 203 -11.14 -20.00 17.00
C SER A 203 -11.04 -18.68 17.71
N MET A 204 -9.80 -18.23 17.92
CA MET A 204 -9.48 -16.88 18.37
C MET A 204 -8.84 -16.13 17.22
N LEU A 205 -9.20 -14.85 17.09
CA LEU A 205 -8.40 -13.94 16.29
C LEU A 205 -7.07 -13.73 17.01
N ASN A 206 -5.96 -13.85 16.29
CA ASN A 206 -4.63 -13.58 16.79
C ASN A 206 -4.01 -12.48 15.92
N LEU A 207 -3.71 -11.34 16.53
CA LEU A 207 -3.06 -10.23 15.85
C LEU A 207 -1.55 -10.45 15.88
N ASN A 208 -0.92 -10.49 14.71
CA ASN A 208 0.53 -10.62 14.62
C ASN A 208 1.20 -9.28 14.95
N ALA A 209 1.72 -9.17 16.18
CA ALA A 209 2.40 -7.97 16.67
C ALA A 209 3.52 -7.50 15.74
N PHE A 210 4.32 -8.41 15.20
CA PHE A 210 5.44 -8.09 14.32
C PHE A 210 4.96 -7.41 13.02
N ALA A 211 3.95 -7.98 12.37
CA ALA A 211 3.35 -7.39 11.17
C ALA A 211 2.76 -6.00 11.46
N LEU A 212 2.19 -5.83 12.66
CA LEU A 212 1.57 -4.57 13.09
C LEU A 212 2.60 -3.46 13.34
N TYR A 213 3.73 -3.78 13.99
CA TYR A 213 4.84 -2.84 14.15
C TYR A 213 5.48 -2.45 12.81
N ILE A 214 5.66 -3.40 11.90
CA ILE A 214 6.16 -3.09 10.55
C ILE A 214 5.17 -2.18 9.81
N GLY A 215 3.88 -2.52 9.80
CA GLY A 215 2.85 -1.72 9.15
C GLY A 215 2.79 -0.29 9.70
N LEU A 216 2.89 -0.11 11.01
CA LEU A 216 2.88 1.21 11.66
C LEU A 216 4.13 2.02 11.29
N SER A 217 5.32 1.40 11.36
CA SER A 217 6.59 2.02 10.98
C SER A 217 6.59 2.47 9.53
N VAL A 218 6.18 1.58 8.62
CA VAL A 218 6.10 1.85 7.18
C VAL A 218 5.06 2.94 6.89
N SER A 219 3.88 2.90 7.51
CA SER A 219 2.85 3.93 7.33
C SER A 219 3.34 5.31 7.79
N GLY A 220 4.08 5.39 8.90
CA GLY A 220 4.72 6.61 9.36
C GLY A 220 5.80 7.14 8.39
N LEU A 221 6.63 6.24 7.85
CA LEU A 221 7.63 6.59 6.83
C LEU A 221 6.96 7.10 5.54
N LEU A 222 5.89 6.45 5.07
CA LEU A 222 5.13 6.89 3.90
C LEU A 222 4.54 8.28 4.10
N PHE A 223 3.95 8.54 5.28
CA PHE A 223 3.46 9.87 5.63
C PHE A 223 4.59 10.92 5.65
N LEU A 224 5.75 10.59 6.22
CA LEU A 224 6.91 11.47 6.24
C LEU A 224 7.39 11.80 4.82
N PHE A 225 7.48 10.82 3.92
CA PHE A 225 7.87 11.07 2.53
C PHE A 225 6.82 11.89 1.77
N ALA A 226 5.53 11.63 1.96
CA ALA A 226 4.45 12.45 1.40
C ALA A 226 4.54 13.90 1.91
N TRP A 227 4.86 14.09 3.18
CA TRP A 227 5.08 15.40 3.79
C TRP A 227 6.32 16.13 3.26
N LEU A 228 7.45 15.43 3.12
CA LEU A 228 8.67 16.01 2.55
C LEU A 228 8.50 16.39 1.08
N THR A 229 7.84 15.54 0.30
CA THR A 229 7.57 15.77 -1.13
C THR A 229 6.52 16.85 -1.38
N THR A 230 5.63 17.11 -0.42
CA THR A 230 4.64 18.22 -0.50
C THR A 230 5.23 19.54 -0.03
N ARG A 231 5.96 19.56 1.09
CA ARG A 231 6.50 20.80 1.64
C ARG A 231 7.54 21.45 0.74
N GLY A 232 8.20 20.67 -0.13
CA GLY A 232 9.23 21.18 -1.02
C GLY A 232 10.35 21.80 -0.20
N THR A 233 11.36 21.01 0.14
CA THR A 233 12.56 21.55 0.74
C THR A 233 13.02 22.73 -0.12
N GLY A 234 12.91 23.96 0.40
CA GLY A 234 13.32 25.20 -0.27
C GLY A 234 14.82 25.29 -0.57
N ILE A 235 15.50 24.15 -0.47
CA ILE A 235 16.89 23.87 -0.80
C ILE A 235 17.05 23.70 -2.32
N GLU A 236 15.97 23.69 -3.11
CA GLU A 236 16.04 23.89 -4.57
C GLU A 236 16.31 25.38 -4.88
N HIS A 237 17.38 25.91 -4.28
CA HIS A 237 17.89 27.25 -4.48
C HIS A 237 18.89 27.20 -5.64
N ARG A 238 18.49 27.78 -6.79
CA ARG A 238 19.38 28.23 -7.88
C ARG A 238 20.37 27.20 -8.44
N VAL A 239 19.94 25.98 -8.76
CA VAL A 239 20.53 25.39 -9.97
C VAL A 239 19.87 26.14 -11.11
N HIS A 240 20.59 27.12 -11.68
CA HIS A 240 20.19 27.74 -12.93
C HIS A 240 19.89 26.60 -13.90
N CYS A 241 18.60 26.33 -14.12
CA CYS A 241 18.14 25.62 -15.30
C CYS A 241 18.52 26.52 -16.47
N THR A 242 19.78 26.45 -16.86
CA THR A 242 20.19 26.59 -18.23
C THR A 242 19.22 25.74 -19.00
N LEU A 243 18.50 26.41 -19.89
CA LEU A 243 17.37 25.90 -20.62
C LEU A 243 17.89 24.70 -21.43
N ASP A 244 17.95 23.53 -20.80
CA ASP A 244 18.28 22.28 -21.44
C ASP A 244 17.04 21.96 -22.29
N ALA A 245 17.11 22.57 -23.46
CA ALA A 245 16.22 22.47 -24.57
C ALA A 245 16.32 21.16 -25.37
N PRO A 246 17.04 20.06 -25.01
CA PRO A 246 16.95 18.83 -25.82
C PRO A 246 15.52 18.31 -25.91
N GLY A 247 14.75 18.35 -24.80
CA GLY A 247 13.38 17.85 -24.76
C GLY A 247 12.38 18.70 -25.54
N ILE A 248 12.52 20.03 -25.48
CA ILE A 248 11.70 20.96 -26.29
C ILE A 248 12.13 20.90 -27.76
N LEU A 249 13.42 20.77 -28.08
CA LEU A 249 13.88 20.54 -29.46
C LEU A 249 13.34 19.22 -30.00
N GLN A 250 13.40 18.14 -29.22
CA GLN A 250 12.95 16.81 -29.64
C GLN A 250 11.44 16.79 -29.83
N MET A 251 10.67 17.46 -28.97
CA MET A 251 9.23 17.64 -29.19
C MET A 251 8.92 18.62 -30.34
N THR A 252 9.69 19.69 -30.53
CA THR A 252 9.50 20.61 -31.68
C THR A 252 9.84 19.92 -33.00
N TRP A 253 10.84 19.03 -32.98
CA TRP A 253 11.24 18.20 -34.11
C TRP A 253 10.19 17.11 -34.38
N LEU A 254 9.72 16.38 -33.35
CA LEU A 254 8.68 15.36 -33.47
C LEU A 254 7.29 15.93 -33.82
N LEU A 255 6.91 17.09 -33.27
CA LEU A 255 5.63 17.73 -33.59
C LEU A 255 5.63 18.40 -34.96
N GLY A 256 6.78 18.51 -35.64
CA GLY A 256 6.90 18.68 -37.10
C GLY A 256 6.18 19.85 -37.77
N LYS A 257 5.44 20.69 -37.03
CA LYS A 257 4.57 21.72 -37.61
C LYS A 257 5.30 23.01 -37.97
N ASN A 258 6.56 23.18 -37.53
CA ASN A 258 7.40 24.30 -37.94
C ASN A 258 8.58 23.80 -38.78
N MET A 259 8.32 23.62 -40.09
CA MET A 259 9.28 23.22 -41.12
C MET A 259 10.55 24.10 -41.16
N LEU A 260 10.45 25.35 -40.72
CA LEU A 260 11.54 26.34 -40.68
C LEU A 260 12.64 26.05 -39.65
N ILE A 261 12.30 25.41 -38.53
CA ILE A 261 13.28 25.08 -37.48
C ILE A 261 13.94 23.73 -37.78
N SER A 262 13.15 22.77 -38.26
CA SER A 262 13.63 21.46 -38.71
C SER A 262 14.71 21.58 -39.80
N THR A 263 14.50 22.43 -40.80
CA THR A 263 15.46 22.64 -41.90
C THR A 263 16.78 23.27 -41.45
N ARG A 264 16.77 24.17 -40.44
CA ARG A 264 17.99 24.75 -39.86
C ARG A 264 18.77 23.80 -38.96
N LEU A 265 18.10 22.83 -38.34
CA LEU A 265 18.77 21.81 -37.51
C LEU A 265 19.27 20.63 -38.34
N ALA A 266 18.51 20.21 -39.36
CA ALA A 266 18.90 19.14 -40.28
C ALA A 266 20.19 19.47 -41.04
N SER A 267 20.50 20.75 -41.26
CA SER A 267 21.75 21.16 -41.89
C SER A 267 22.98 21.09 -40.98
N ARG A 268 22.80 20.99 -39.65
CA ARG A 268 23.92 20.98 -38.68
C ARG A 268 24.24 19.61 -38.10
N VAL A 269 23.30 18.66 -38.11
CA VAL A 269 23.50 17.34 -37.51
C VAL A 269 23.51 16.29 -38.62
N LYS A 270 24.71 15.84 -38.99
CA LYS A 270 24.94 14.93 -40.14
C LYS A 270 24.33 13.52 -39.93
N ASN A 271 24.03 13.13 -38.68
CA ASN A 271 23.35 11.88 -38.31
C ASN A 271 22.40 12.12 -37.10
N PRO A 272 21.06 12.14 -37.30
CA PRO A 272 20.09 12.39 -36.25
C PRO A 272 19.80 11.14 -35.42
N GLU A 273 20.83 10.59 -34.76
CA GLU A 273 20.67 9.52 -33.79
C GLU A 273 20.44 10.12 -32.39
N VAL A 274 19.65 9.43 -31.55
CA VAL A 274 19.18 9.96 -30.25
C VAL A 274 20.35 10.37 -29.35
N ASP A 275 21.43 9.60 -29.36
CA ASP A 275 22.61 9.88 -28.55
C ASP A 275 23.40 11.11 -29.04
N HIS A 276 23.44 11.35 -30.35
CA HIS A 276 24.04 12.55 -30.93
C HIS A 276 23.21 13.80 -30.66
N LEU A 277 21.88 13.71 -30.74
CA LEU A 277 20.97 14.81 -30.39
C LEU A 277 21.05 15.16 -28.89
N ARG A 278 21.22 14.13 -28.03
CA ARG A 278 21.44 14.31 -26.59
C ARG A 278 22.77 15.01 -26.29
N SER A 279 23.82 14.72 -27.07
CA SER A 279 25.11 15.41 -26.97
C SER A 279 25.08 16.85 -27.52
N ALA A 280 24.29 17.11 -28.57
CA ALA A 280 24.19 18.43 -29.20
C ALA A 280 23.27 19.40 -28.44
N GLY A 281 22.31 18.88 -27.66
CA GLY A 281 21.46 19.69 -26.80
C GLY A 281 22.18 20.34 -25.60
N LEU A 282 23.49 20.10 -25.43
CA LEU A 282 24.37 20.73 -24.43
C LEU A 282 24.96 22.08 -24.89
N PHE A 283 24.74 22.51 -26.14
CA PHE A 283 25.21 23.82 -26.60
C PHE A 283 24.19 24.91 -26.28
N TYR A 284 24.63 25.95 -25.56
CA TYR A 284 23.83 27.13 -25.24
C TYR A 284 23.45 27.86 -26.53
N VAL A 285 22.17 27.79 -26.91
CA VAL A 285 21.64 28.63 -27.98
C VAL A 285 21.26 29.98 -27.37
N GLN A 286 22.12 30.98 -27.56
CA GLN A 286 21.89 32.35 -27.13
C GLN A 286 20.90 33.03 -28.10
N LEU A 287 19.60 32.90 -27.82
CA LEU A 287 18.49 33.48 -28.60
C LEU A 287 18.20 34.93 -28.17
N SER A 288 19.19 35.80 -28.20
CA SER A 288 18.99 37.24 -28.35
C SER A 288 20.34 37.90 -28.46
N ASP A 289 20.68 38.31 -29.68
CA ASP A 289 21.59 39.43 -29.85
C ASP A 289 20.67 40.66 -29.95
N PRO A 290 20.52 41.47 -28.88
CA PRO A 290 19.56 42.57 -28.83
C PRO A 290 19.89 43.76 -29.75
N GLU A 291 20.84 43.62 -30.70
CA GLU A 291 21.45 44.77 -31.35
C GLU A 291 21.39 44.78 -32.89
N LYS A 292 20.32 44.27 -33.51
CA LYS A 292 20.03 44.59 -34.92
C LYS A 292 18.56 44.94 -35.13
N GLY A 293 18.27 46.23 -34.91
CA GLY A 293 17.02 46.87 -35.31
C GLY A 293 16.86 46.85 -36.82
N VAL A 294 16.00 45.95 -37.30
CA VAL A 294 15.46 46.00 -38.66
C VAL A 294 14.25 46.94 -38.62
N ARG A 295 14.38 48.13 -39.20
CA ARG A 295 13.24 49.00 -39.49
C ARG A 295 12.53 48.46 -40.73
N PHE A 296 11.22 48.27 -40.62
CA PHE A 296 10.30 48.20 -41.76
C PHE A 296 9.74 49.60 -42.04
#